data_AF-A0A3P7ZMN7-F1
#
_entry.id   AF-A0A3P7ZMN7-F1
#
_cell.length_a   1.000
_cell.length_b   1.000
_cell.length_c   1.000
_cell.angle_alpha   90.00
_cell.angle_beta   90.00
_cell.angle_gamma   90.00
#
_symmetry.space_group_name_H-M   'P 1'
#
loop_
_entity.id
_entity.type
_entity.pdbx_description
1 polymer ?
#
loop_
_entity_poly.entity_id
_entity_poly.type
_entity_poly.pdbx_seq_one_letter_code
_entity_poly.pdbx_strand_id
1 'polypeptide(L)'
;MTLYCHYFRNYRICSICIRGLELEKSLWILSTFGGAVSAMGDYYKHFAKKAELISYNQLQLAISIGDPVLISRCKLYISISLMQTKKYRAAAKIIRRQYSIAKALKNQFLFHCCEGVWMKLRGIIENSRQIT
;
A
#
# COMPACT_ATOMS: atom_id res chain seq x y z
N MET A 1 -35.37 22.81 -3.72
CA MET A 1 -34.53 21.89 -4.54
C MET A 1 -33.02 22.11 -4.32
N THR A 2 -32.55 23.36 -4.17
CA THR A 2 -31.11 23.69 -4.06
C THR A 2 -30.44 23.21 -2.76
N LEU A 3 -31.11 23.27 -1.61
CA LEU A 3 -30.59 22.76 -0.33
C LEU A 3 -30.40 21.23 -0.32
N TYR A 4 -31.31 20.47 -0.94
CA TYR A 4 -31.23 19.01 -1.01
C TYR A 4 -30.05 18.54 -1.88
N CYS A 5 -29.75 19.28 -2.94
CA CYS A 5 -28.61 19.03 -3.82
C CYS A 5 -27.27 19.31 -3.10
N HIS A 6 -27.20 20.38 -2.30
CA HIS A 6 -26.06 20.63 -1.40
C HIS A 6 -25.91 19.56 -0.32
N TYR A 7 -27.00 19.13 0.32
CA TYR A 7 -26.97 18.08 1.34
C TYR A 7 -26.51 16.73 0.76
N PHE A 8 -27.02 16.35 -0.41
CA PHE A 8 -26.63 15.12 -1.10
C PHE A 8 -25.18 15.15 -1.58
N ARG A 9 -24.70 16.30 -2.08
CA ARG A 9 -23.30 16.49 -2.49
C ARG A 9 -22.36 16.45 -1.28
N ASN A 10 -22.74 17.06 -0.16
CA ASN A 10 -22.02 16.96 1.11
C ASN A 10 -22.02 15.53 1.67
N TYR A 11 -23.14 14.80 1.57
CA TYR A 11 -23.21 13.40 1.99
C TYR A 11 -22.29 12.50 1.14
N ARG A 12 -22.25 12.72 -0.18
CA ARG A 12 -21.30 12.04 -1.08
C ARG A 12 -19.85 12.37 -0.73
N ILE A 13 -19.53 13.64 -0.47
CA ILE A 13 -18.19 14.06 -0.05
C ILE A 13 -17.81 13.41 1.29
N CYS A 14 -18.69 13.46 2.30
CA CYS A 14 -18.47 12.80 3.58
C CYS A 14 -18.28 11.28 3.42
N SER A 15 -19.08 10.62 2.57
CA SER A 15 -18.92 9.19 2.28
C SER A 15 -17.55 8.88 1.66
N ILE A 16 -17.09 9.70 0.72
CA ILE A 16 -15.75 9.55 0.11
C ILE A 16 -14.65 9.78 1.16
N CYS A 17 -14.78 10.81 2.00
CA CYS A 17 -13.82 11.10 3.07
C CYS A 17 -13.75 9.99 4.12
N ILE A 18 -14.90 9.46 4.55
CA ILE A 18 -14.96 8.34 5.51
C ILE A 18 -14.29 7.10 4.91
N ARG A 19 -14.59 6.77 3.65
CA ARG A 19 -13.96 5.64 2.96
C ARG A 19 -12.46 5.83 2.79
N GLY A 20 -12.02 7.05 2.46
CA GLY A 20 -10.60 7.41 2.40
C GLY A 20 -9.90 7.27 3.76
N LEU A 21 -10.58 7.66 4.84
CA LEU A 21 -10.07 7.53 6.21
C LEU A 21 -9.99 6.07 6.66
N GLU A 22 -10.98 5.23 6.34
CA GLU A 22 -10.94 3.79 6.60
C GLU A 22 -9.82 3.09 5.83
N LEU A 23 -9.59 3.51 4.58
CA LEU A 23 -8.47 3.11 3.75
C LEU A 23 -7.14 3.44 4.42
N GLU A 24 -6.94 4.70 4.79
CA GLU A 24 -5.76 5.18 5.50
C GLU A 24 -5.55 4.41 6.80
N LYS A 25 -6.56 4.31 7.66
CA LYS A 25 -6.50 3.56 8.92
C LYS A 25 -6.05 2.12 8.71
N SER A 26 -6.57 1.47 7.67
CA SER A 26 -6.20 0.09 7.33
C SER A 26 -4.75 -0.01 6.83
N LEU A 27 -4.28 0.95 6.04
CA LEU A 27 -2.87 1.02 5.60
C LEU A 27 -1.93 1.23 6.79
N TRP A 28 -2.29 2.11 7.72
CA TRP A 28 -1.55 2.32 8.96
C TRP A 28 -1.44 1.04 9.79
N ILE A 29 -2.55 0.34 10.01
CA ILE A 29 -2.59 -0.96 10.70
C ILE A 29 -1.68 -1.97 9.98
N LEU A 30 -1.73 -2.04 8.65
CA LEU A 30 -0.87 -2.90 7.84
C LEU A 30 0.62 -2.55 7.96
N SER A 31 0.99 -1.28 8.11
CA SER A 31 2.39 -0.89 8.33
C SER A 31 2.89 -1.29 9.73
N THR A 32 2.07 -1.06 10.76
CA THR A 32 2.41 -1.34 12.16
C THR A 32 2.44 -2.84 12.43
N PHE A 33 1.40 -3.58 12.05
CA PHE A 33 1.38 -5.04 12.16
C PHE A 33 2.34 -5.69 11.17
N GLY A 34 2.49 -5.16 9.95
CA GLY A 34 3.42 -5.71 8.96
C GLY A 34 4.91 -5.59 9.37
N GLY A 35 5.24 -4.70 10.30
CA GLY A 35 6.54 -4.66 10.99
C GLY A 35 6.67 -5.75 12.05
N ALA A 36 5.71 -5.82 12.98
CA ALA A 36 5.71 -6.80 14.07
C ALA A 36 5.59 -8.27 13.58
N VAL A 37 4.76 -8.54 12.58
CA VAL A 37 4.53 -9.88 12.02
C VAL A 37 5.69 -10.29 11.10
N SER A 38 6.50 -9.34 10.60
CA SER A 38 7.74 -9.64 9.86
C SER A 38 8.77 -10.38 10.71
N ALA A 39 8.69 -10.26 12.04
CA ALA A 39 9.53 -11.00 12.99
C ALA A 39 9.03 -12.43 13.25
N MET A 40 7.79 -12.77 12.87
CA MET A 40 7.17 -14.09 13.07
C MET A 40 6.90 -14.76 11.72
N GLY A 41 7.92 -15.43 11.15
CA GLY A 41 7.98 -15.86 9.75
C GLY A 41 6.81 -16.70 9.20
N ASP A 42 6.15 -17.53 9.99
CA ASP A 42 5.07 -18.42 9.50
C ASP A 42 3.69 -17.75 9.41
N TYR A 43 3.40 -16.78 10.28
CA TYR A 43 2.20 -15.93 10.15
C TYR A 43 2.24 -15.06 8.89
N TYR A 44 3.45 -14.82 8.37
CA TYR A 44 3.72 -13.93 7.25
C TYR A 44 3.07 -14.41 5.94
N LYS A 45 2.94 -15.73 5.68
CA LYS A 45 2.25 -16.24 4.46
C LYS A 45 0.73 -16.03 4.50
N HIS A 46 0.10 -16.31 5.65
CA HIS A 46 -1.35 -16.15 5.79
C HIS A 46 -1.74 -14.67 5.85
N PHE A 47 -0.89 -13.84 6.47
CA PHE A 47 -1.00 -12.40 6.47
C PHE A 47 -0.74 -11.81 5.09
N ALA A 48 0.23 -12.31 4.32
CA ALA A 48 0.52 -11.88 2.95
C ALA A 48 -0.71 -11.97 2.06
N LYS A 49 -1.40 -13.12 2.10
CA LYS A 49 -2.57 -13.39 1.27
C LYS A 49 -3.76 -12.49 1.66
N LYS A 50 -3.95 -12.25 2.96
CA LYS A 50 -4.99 -11.36 3.48
C LYS A 50 -4.68 -9.89 3.17
N ALA A 51 -3.43 -9.47 3.34
CA ALA A 51 -2.92 -8.15 3.01
C ALA A 51 -3.02 -7.87 1.51
N GLU A 52 -2.72 -8.85 0.66
CA GLU A 52 -2.87 -8.77 -0.79
C GLU A 52 -4.33 -8.54 -1.18
N LEU A 53 -5.27 -9.35 -0.66
CA LEU A 53 -6.70 -9.19 -0.93
C LEU A 53 -7.23 -7.82 -0.47
N ILE A 54 -6.84 -7.38 0.73
CA ILE A 54 -7.19 -6.05 1.25
C ILE A 54 -6.61 -4.96 0.34
N SER A 55 -5.34 -5.09 -0.05
CA SER A 55 -4.65 -4.10 -0.91
C SER A 55 -5.28 -3.99 -2.30
N TYR A 56 -5.79 -5.09 -2.87
CA TYR A 56 -6.52 -5.05 -4.15
C TYR A 56 -7.87 -4.36 -4.04
N ASN A 57 -8.66 -4.66 -3.00
CA ASN A 57 -9.93 -3.98 -2.76
C ASN A 57 -9.70 -2.48 -2.49
N GLN A 58 -8.68 -2.16 -1.71
CA GLN A 58 -8.25 -0.80 -1.46
C GLN A 58 -7.77 -0.08 -2.72
N LEU A 59 -7.06 -0.77 -3.61
CA LEU A 59 -6.63 -0.20 -4.88
C LEU A 59 -7.82 0.18 -5.75
N GLN A 60 -8.86 -0.65 -5.84
CA GLN A 60 -10.07 -0.32 -6.60
C GLN A 60 -10.76 0.91 -6.04
N LEU A 61 -10.85 1.00 -4.71
CA LEU A 61 -11.40 2.17 -4.04
C LEU A 61 -10.53 3.42 -4.26
N ALA A 62 -9.21 3.31 -4.12
CA ALA A 62 -8.28 4.41 -4.34
C ALA A 62 -8.33 4.92 -5.79
N ILE A 63 -8.49 4.03 -6.77
CA ILE A 63 -8.72 4.40 -8.17
C ILE A 63 -10.04 5.16 -8.31
N SER A 64 -11.11 4.71 -7.64
CA SER A 64 -12.40 5.41 -7.67
C SER A 64 -12.37 6.79 -7.00
N ILE A 65 -11.52 6.97 -5.99
CA ILE A 65 -11.27 8.26 -5.31
C ILE A 65 -10.38 9.17 -6.17
N GLY A 66 -9.50 8.59 -6.99
CA GLY A 66 -8.60 9.32 -7.87
C GLY A 66 -7.35 9.88 -7.18
N ASP A 67 -7.03 9.44 -5.96
CA ASP A 67 -5.84 9.89 -5.23
C ASP A 67 -4.59 9.10 -5.67
N PRO A 68 -3.65 9.72 -6.40
CA PRO A 68 -2.46 9.02 -6.91
C PRO A 68 -1.50 8.60 -5.79
N VAL A 69 -1.49 9.28 -4.64
CA VAL A 69 -0.65 8.90 -3.48
C VAL A 69 -1.21 7.64 -2.85
N LEU A 70 -2.51 7.59 -2.61
CA LEU A 70 -3.21 6.42 -2.05
C LEU A 70 -3.08 5.19 -2.97
N ILE A 71 -3.26 5.39 -4.28
CA ILE A 71 -3.05 4.34 -5.29
C ILE A 71 -1.62 3.80 -5.23
N SER A 72 -0.63 4.69 -5.12
CA SER A 72 0.78 4.31 -5.08
C SER A 72 1.09 3.52 -3.81
N ARG A 73 0.54 3.93 -2.66
CA ARG A 73 0.67 3.20 -1.39
C ARG A 73 0.07 1.81 -1.48
N CYS A 74 -1.14 1.65 -2.02
CA CYS A 74 -1.76 0.34 -2.22
C CYS A 74 -0.86 -0.59 -3.07
N LYS A 75 -0.25 -0.06 -4.14
CA LYS A 75 0.69 -0.80 -4.97
C LYS A 75 1.97 -1.19 -4.21
N LEU A 76 2.48 -0.34 -3.33
CA LEU A 76 3.61 -0.70 -2.46
C LEU A 76 3.25 -1.87 -1.53
N TYR A 77 2.04 -1.95 -0.98
CA TYR A 77 1.62 -3.12 -0.19
C TYR A 77 1.52 -4.40 -1.02
N ILE A 78 1.02 -4.31 -2.26
CA ILE A 78 1.07 -5.44 -3.21
C ILE A 78 2.52 -5.87 -3.44
N SER A 79 3.47 -4.94 -3.52
CA SER A 79 4.88 -5.32 -3.64
C SER A 79 5.39 -6.08 -2.41
N ILE A 80 4.91 -5.77 -1.20
CA ILE A 80 5.25 -6.50 0.02
C ILE A 80 4.71 -7.93 -0.01
N SER A 81 3.46 -8.14 -0.44
CA SER A 81 2.91 -9.50 -0.58
C SER A 81 3.65 -10.33 -1.65
N LEU A 82 4.10 -9.68 -2.72
CA LEU A 82 4.94 -10.32 -3.74
C LEU A 82 6.31 -10.74 -3.17
N MET A 83 6.93 -9.92 -2.30
CA MET A 83 8.16 -10.31 -1.61
C MET A 83 7.95 -11.55 -0.75
N GLN A 84 6.81 -11.62 -0.05
CA GLN A 84 6.44 -12.75 0.81
C GLN A 84 6.26 -14.06 0.05
N THR A 85 5.82 -13.98 -1.21
CA THR A 85 5.65 -15.13 -2.11
C THR A 85 6.87 -15.41 -3.00
N LYS A 86 8.04 -14.85 -2.62
CA LYS A 86 9.32 -14.97 -3.36
C LYS A 86 9.30 -14.38 -4.79
N LYS A 87 8.30 -13.58 -5.14
CA LYS A 87 8.17 -12.89 -6.43
C LYS A 87 8.95 -11.56 -6.44
N TYR A 88 10.24 -11.61 -6.10
CA TYR A 88 11.08 -10.42 -5.87
C TYR A 88 11.20 -9.49 -7.08
N ARG A 89 11.30 -10.05 -8.30
CA ARG A 89 11.39 -9.26 -9.54
C ARG A 89 10.13 -8.41 -9.77
N ALA A 90 8.96 -8.98 -9.52
CA ALA A 90 7.68 -8.28 -9.66
C ALA A 90 7.54 -7.17 -8.61
N ALA A 91 7.90 -7.46 -7.35
CA ALA A 91 7.93 -6.48 -6.28
C ALA A 91 8.84 -5.29 -6.63
N ALA A 92 10.08 -5.56 -7.06
CA ALA A 92 11.05 -4.55 -7.44
C ALA A 92 10.55 -3.65 -8.58
N LYS A 93 9.85 -4.22 -9.57
CA LYS A 93 9.27 -3.46 -10.69
C LYS A 93 8.21 -2.47 -10.20
N ILE A 94 7.36 -2.89 -9.27
CA ILE A 94 6.31 -2.04 -8.70
C ILE A 94 6.93 -0.89 -7.89
N ILE A 95 7.89 -1.19 -7.02
CA ILE A 95 8.55 -0.19 -6.16
C ILE A 95 9.23 0.88 -7.02
N ARG A 96 10.00 0.50 -8.04
CA ARG A 96 10.66 1.46 -8.95
C ARG A 96 9.64 2.36 -9.65
N ARG A 97 8.53 1.78 -10.12
CA ARG A 97 7.47 2.57 -10.77
C ARG A 97 6.81 3.56 -9.81
N GLN A 98 6.54 3.16 -8.55
CA GLN A 98 5.96 4.07 -7.56
C GLN A 98 6.96 5.15 -7.13
N TYR A 99 8.25 4.83 -7.08
CA TYR A 99 9.30 5.82 -6.81
C TYR A 99 9.35 6.92 -7.88
N SER A 100 9.27 6.55 -9.18
CA SER A 100 9.17 7.54 -10.26
C SER A 100 7.92 8.42 -10.14
N ILE A 101 6.78 7.83 -9.74
CA ILE A 101 5.54 8.58 -9.49
C ILE A 101 5.71 9.53 -8.30
N ALA A 102 6.33 9.09 -7.20
CA ALA A 102 6.60 9.93 -6.04
C ALA A 102 7.45 11.16 -6.40
N LYS A 103 8.47 10.96 -7.26
CA LYS A 103 9.30 12.04 -7.79
C LYS A 103 8.50 13.01 -8.66
N ALA A 104 7.64 12.49 -9.54
CA ALA A 104 6.78 13.33 -10.38
C ALA A 104 5.77 14.15 -9.56
N LEU A 105 5.20 13.55 -8.51
CA LEU A 105 4.26 14.20 -7.58
C LEU A 105 4.97 15.12 -6.55
N LYS A 106 6.30 15.10 -6.48
CA LYS A 106 7.10 15.78 -5.45
C LYS A 106 6.64 15.45 -4.02
N ASN A 107 6.13 14.24 -3.80
CA ASN A 107 5.57 13.83 -2.53
C ASN A 107 6.63 13.11 -1.69
N GLN A 108 7.17 13.79 -0.68
CA GLN A 108 8.21 13.27 0.21
C GLN A 108 7.76 12.05 1.02
N PHE A 109 6.52 12.05 1.49
CA PHE A 109 5.98 10.93 2.25
C PHE A 109 5.97 9.63 1.42
N LEU A 110 5.46 9.69 0.19
CA LEU A 110 5.45 8.54 -0.72
C LEU A 110 6.86 8.10 -1.09
N PHE A 111 7.79 9.05 -1.21
CA PHE A 111 9.19 8.75 -1.45
C PHE A 111 9.79 7.90 -0.33
N HIS A 112 9.62 8.32 0.93
CA HIS A 112 10.07 7.56 2.09
C HIS A 112 9.40 6.18 2.21
N CYS A 113 8.11 6.07 1.85
CA CYS A 113 7.45 4.77 1.75
C CYS A 113 8.15 3.85 0.73
N CYS A 114 8.50 4.37 -0.45
CA CYS A 114 9.21 3.59 -1.47
C CYS A 114 10.59 3.14 -0.96
N GLU A 115 11.34 4.02 -0.29
CA GLU A 115 12.65 3.70 0.28
C GLU A 115 12.56 2.61 1.35
N GLY A 116 11.62 2.72 2.28
CA GLY A 116 11.42 1.72 3.33
C GLY A 116 11.11 0.33 2.76
N VAL A 117 10.23 0.27 1.76
CA VAL A 117 9.90 -1.00 1.08
C VAL A 117 11.09 -1.52 0.25
N TRP A 118 11.87 -0.64 -0.37
CA TRP A 118 13.09 -1.02 -1.08
C TRP A 118 14.17 -1.59 -0.15
N MET A 119 14.36 -1.02 1.05
CA MET A 119 15.26 -1.58 2.07
C MET A 119 14.82 -2.98 2.48
N LYS A 120 13.51 -3.18 2.70
CA LYS A 120 12.96 -4.50 3.05
C LYS A 120 13.23 -5.53 1.95
N LEU A 121 13.07 -5.15 0.68
CA LEU A 121 13.40 -6.02 -0.46
C LEU A 121 14.88 -6.40 -0.48
N ARG A 122 15.79 -5.42 -0.29
CA ARG A 122 17.23 -5.68 -0.28
C ARG A 122 17.65 -6.63 0.83
N GLY A 123 17.18 -6.39 2.05
CA GLY A 123 17.48 -7.27 3.19
C GLY A 123 17.01 -8.72 2.97
N ILE A 124 15.85 -8.92 2.34
CA ILE A 124 15.36 -10.28 1.99
C ILE A 124 16.28 -10.94 0.96
N ILE A 125 16.71 -10.21 -0.08
CA ILE A 125 17.61 -10.73 -1.12
C ILE A 125 18.97 -11.07 -0.54
N GLU A 126 19.52 -10.22 0.32
CA GLU A 126 20.81 -10.44 0.99
C GLU A 126 20.77 -11.67 1.90
N ASN A 127 19.75 -11.80 2.75
CA ASN A 127 19.57 -12.98 3.60
C ASN A 127 19.38 -14.27 2.77
N SER A 128 18.71 -14.20 1.62
CA SER A 128 18.54 -15.37 0.75
C SER A 128 19.85 -15.86 0.12
N ARG A 129 20.85 -14.99 -0.02
CA ARG A 129 22.18 -15.32 -0.56
C ARG A 129 23.13 -15.90 0.50
N GLN A 130 22.89 -15.64 1.78
CA GLN A 130 23.72 -16.19 2.87
C GLN A 130 23.37 -17.64 3.25
N ILE A 131 22.22 -18.14 2.79
CA ILE A 131 21.71 -19.49 3.07
C ILE A 131 22.05 -20.46 1.92
N THR A 132 22.71 -19.97 0.86
CA THR A 132 23.19 -20.78 -0.29
C THR A 132 24.70 -20.88 -0.23
#